data_AF-F4YE60-F1
#
_entry.id   AF-F4YE60-F1
#
_cell.length_a   1.000
_cell.length_b   1.000
_cell.length_c   1.000
_cell.angle_alpha   90.00
_cell.angle_beta   90.00
_cell.angle_gamma   90.00
#
_symmetry.space_group_name_H-M   'P 1'
#
loop_
_entity.id
_entity.type
_entity.pdbx_description
1 polymer ?
#
loop_
_entity_poly.entity_id
_entity_poly.type
_entity_poly.pdbx_seq_one_letter_code
_entity_poly.pdbx_strand_id
1 'polypeptide(L)'
;DREAWRPRWAFNWDAKDIYRQRSRALVQRQHPDWPAPLVEAAARDQFQGAAQAWMVRTLQLGQALRPHGLWGFYGFPDCYNYDFLSPNYTGQCPPGIRAQNDQ
;
A
#
# COMPACT_ATOMS: atom_id res chain seq x y z
N ASP A 1 11.29 -3.91 -10.24
CA ASP A 1 10.18 -2.93 -10.28
C ASP A 1 8.89 -3.60 -9.86
N ARG A 2 8.06 -2.94 -9.05
CA ARG A 2 6.92 -3.58 -8.37
C ARG A 2 5.80 -2.59 -8.07
N GLU A 3 4.81 -2.53 -8.97
CA GLU A 3 3.84 -1.43 -8.96
C GLU A 3 2.38 -1.84 -8.80
N ALA A 4 2.07 -3.15 -8.85
CA ALA A 4 0.69 -3.58 -9.02
C ALA A 4 -0.22 -3.22 -7.81
N TRP A 5 0.30 -3.30 -6.57
CA TRP A 5 -0.34 -2.91 -5.32
C TRP A 5 0.52 -1.89 -4.53
N ARG A 6 -0.07 -1.16 -3.58
CA ARG A 6 0.67 -0.29 -2.65
C ARG A 6 0.65 -0.89 -1.25
N PRO A 7 1.72 -0.77 -0.44
CA PRO A 7 1.77 -1.38 0.90
C PRO A 7 0.74 -0.78 1.85
N ARG A 8 0.38 0.49 1.66
CA ARG A 8 -0.69 1.17 2.39
C ARG A 8 -2.03 0.83 1.76
N TRP A 9 -2.97 0.28 2.55
CA TRP A 9 -4.32 -0.05 2.11
C TRP A 9 -5.02 1.13 1.43
N ALA A 10 -4.87 2.32 2.03
CA ALA A 10 -5.46 3.55 1.55
C ALA A 10 -5.10 3.86 0.09
N PHE A 11 -3.88 3.52 -0.36
CA PHE A 11 -3.34 3.86 -1.68
C PHE A 11 -3.68 2.83 -2.77
N ASN A 12 -4.53 1.84 -2.48
CA ASN A 12 -5.01 0.86 -3.45
C ASN A 12 -6.39 1.26 -3.99
N TRP A 13 -6.50 2.46 -4.56
CA TRP A 13 -7.69 2.98 -5.22
C TRP A 13 -7.67 2.72 -6.75
N ASP A 14 -8.74 3.15 -7.43
CA ASP A 14 -8.95 2.98 -8.88
C ASP A 14 -8.74 1.52 -9.33
N ALA A 15 -7.92 1.29 -10.38
CA ALA A 15 -7.62 -0.05 -10.88
C ALA A 15 -6.95 -0.95 -9.83
N LYS A 16 -6.35 -0.39 -8.76
CA LYS A 16 -5.75 -1.15 -7.66
C LYS A 16 -6.77 -1.58 -6.60
N ASP A 17 -8.02 -1.12 -6.68
CA ASP A 17 -9.09 -1.52 -5.75
C ASP A 17 -9.35 -3.03 -5.76
N ILE A 18 -9.00 -3.71 -6.86
CA ILE A 18 -9.05 -5.17 -6.94
C ILE A 18 -8.30 -5.84 -5.77
N TYR A 19 -7.19 -5.29 -5.28
CA TYR A 19 -6.45 -5.87 -4.16
C TYR A 19 -7.25 -5.77 -2.85
N ARG A 20 -8.01 -4.69 -2.66
CA ARG A 20 -8.92 -4.54 -1.51
C ARG A 20 -10.10 -5.50 -1.61
N GLN A 21 -10.70 -5.62 -2.80
CA GLN A 21 -11.80 -6.55 -3.06
C GLN A 21 -11.38 -8.01 -2.82
N ARG A 22 -10.21 -8.43 -3.35
CA ARG A 22 -9.72 -9.80 -3.17
C ARG A 22 -9.30 -10.10 -1.74
N SER A 23 -8.74 -9.13 -1.03
CA SER A 23 -8.42 -9.28 0.39
C SER A 23 -9.68 -9.48 1.24
N ARG A 24 -10.73 -8.68 1.01
CA ARG A 24 -12.04 -8.88 1.66
C ARG A 24 -12.65 -10.24 1.32
N ALA A 25 -12.66 -10.62 0.05
CA ALA A 25 -13.22 -11.90 -0.39
C ALA A 25 -12.49 -13.09 0.25
N LEU A 26 -11.17 -12.99 0.43
CA LEU A 26 -10.38 -14.01 1.12
C LEU A 26 -10.79 -14.15 2.59
N VAL A 27 -10.94 -13.04 3.30
CA VAL A 27 -11.38 -13.03 4.71
C VAL A 27 -12.82 -13.52 4.84
N GLN A 28 -13.75 -13.03 4.01
CA GLN A 28 -15.16 -13.46 4.03
C GLN A 28 -15.30 -14.96 3.78
N ARG A 29 -14.49 -15.54 2.87
CA ARG A 29 -14.51 -16.98 2.61
C ARG A 29 -14.07 -17.80 3.83
N GLN A 30 -13.13 -17.28 4.62
CA GLN A 30 -12.67 -17.93 5.85
C GLN A 30 -13.63 -17.71 7.03
N HIS A 31 -14.38 -16.61 7.01
CA HIS A 31 -15.33 -16.24 8.05
C HIS A 31 -16.68 -15.83 7.42
N PRO A 32 -17.49 -16.80 6.95
CA PRO A 32 -18.72 -16.50 6.21
C PRO A 32 -19.73 -15.65 6.99
N ASP A 33 -19.74 -15.80 8.32
CA ASP A 33 -20.70 -15.14 9.22
C ASP A 33 -20.23 -13.78 9.74
N TRP A 34 -19.02 -13.33 9.39
CA TRP A 34 -18.51 -12.03 9.86
C TRP A 34 -19.20 -10.86 9.18
N PRO A 35 -19.53 -9.79 9.94
CA PRO A 35 -20.10 -8.58 9.37
C PRO A 35 -19.04 -7.81 8.57
N ALA A 36 -19.48 -7.07 7.55
CA ALA A 36 -18.60 -6.37 6.62
C ALA A 36 -17.52 -5.46 7.27
N PRO A 37 -17.80 -4.69 8.35
CA PRO A 37 -16.77 -3.87 9.01
C PRO A 37 -15.63 -4.70 9.62
N LEU A 38 -15.93 -5.88 10.16
CA LEU A 38 -14.93 -6.77 10.74
C LEU A 38 -14.07 -7.40 9.63
N VAL A 39 -14.70 -7.77 8.52
CA VAL A 39 -14.01 -8.27 7.32
C VAL A 39 -13.08 -7.21 6.71
N GLU A 40 -13.53 -5.96 6.61
CA GLU A 40 -12.72 -4.84 6.11
C GLU A 40 -11.50 -4.60 7.01
N ALA A 41 -11.67 -4.55 8.34
CA ALA A 41 -10.58 -4.36 9.28
C ALA A 41 -9.55 -5.49 9.19
N ALA A 42 -9.99 -6.75 9.22
CA ALA A 42 -9.11 -7.90 9.11
C ALA A 42 -8.41 -7.97 7.74
N ALA A 43 -9.11 -7.68 6.65
CA ALA A 43 -8.53 -7.66 5.30
C ALA A 43 -7.44 -6.59 5.16
N ARG A 44 -7.69 -5.39 5.71
CA ARG A 44 -6.70 -4.31 5.76
C ARG A 44 -5.46 -4.75 6.51
N ASP A 45 -5.62 -5.27 7.72
CA ASP A 45 -4.48 -5.58 8.59
C ASP A 45 -3.66 -6.76 8.03
N GLN A 46 -4.32 -7.80 7.51
CA GLN A 46 -3.65 -8.91 6.81
C GLN A 46 -2.90 -8.44 5.56
N PHE A 47 -3.53 -7.60 4.74
CA PHE A 47 -2.92 -7.10 3.52
C PHE A 47 -1.69 -6.23 3.81
N GLN A 48 -1.80 -5.24 4.70
CA GLN A 48 -0.68 -4.35 5.01
C GLN A 48 0.48 -5.11 5.66
N GLY A 49 0.18 -6.03 6.58
CA GLY A 49 1.20 -6.88 7.20
C GLY A 49 1.93 -7.74 6.17
N ALA A 50 1.20 -8.39 5.26
CA ALA A 50 1.80 -9.20 4.20
C ALA A 50 2.60 -8.35 3.20
N ALA A 51 2.08 -7.19 2.80
CA ALA A 51 2.74 -6.27 1.89
C ALA A 51 4.06 -5.73 2.48
N GLN A 52 4.05 -5.29 3.74
CA GLN A 52 5.23 -4.84 4.46
C GLN A 52 6.27 -5.97 4.57
N ALA A 53 5.84 -7.15 5.03
CA ALA A 53 6.74 -8.29 5.17
C ALA A 53 7.40 -8.66 3.83
N TRP A 54 6.64 -8.64 2.74
CA TRP A 54 7.18 -8.93 1.41
C TRP A 54 8.20 -7.89 0.94
N MET A 55 7.87 -6.60 1.06
CA MET A 55 8.76 -5.51 0.63
C MET A 55 10.06 -5.47 1.44
N VAL A 56 9.96 -5.55 2.77
CA VAL A 56 11.11 -5.53 3.68
C VAL A 56 12.01 -6.73 3.45
N ARG A 57 11.44 -7.95 3.39
CA ARG A 57 12.24 -9.17 3.15
C ARG A 57 12.94 -9.15 1.80
N THR A 58 12.29 -8.59 0.77
CA THR A 58 12.90 -8.45 -0.56
C THR A 58 14.12 -7.52 -0.53
N LEU A 59 14.00 -6.35 0.13
CA LEU A 59 15.13 -5.43 0.27
C LEU A 59 16.27 -6.04 1.11
N GLN A 60 15.93 -6.68 2.23
CA GLN A 60 16.90 -7.35 3.09
C GLN A 60 17.66 -8.44 2.33
N LEU A 61 16.96 -9.25 1.54
CA LEU A 61 17.59 -10.29 0.71
C LEU A 61 18.51 -9.66 -0.35
N GLY A 62 18.05 -8.60 -1.03
CA GLY A 62 18.88 -7.87 -2.00
C GLY A 62 20.17 -7.33 -1.37
N GLN A 63 20.07 -6.69 -0.21
CA GLN A 63 21.21 -6.18 0.56
C GLN A 63 22.14 -7.31 1.02
N ALA A 64 21.60 -8.44 1.50
CA ALA A 64 22.41 -9.58 1.92
C ALA A 64 23.21 -10.18 0.75
N LEU A 65 22.60 -10.27 -0.44
CA LEU A 65 23.24 -10.83 -1.62
C LEU A 65 24.19 -9.85 -2.31
N ARG A 66 23.90 -8.55 -2.25
CA ARG A 66 24.68 -7.46 -2.88
C ARG A 66 24.77 -6.28 -1.90
N PRO A 67 25.70 -6.32 -0.92
CA PRO A 67 25.77 -5.33 0.16
C PRO A 67 26.15 -3.92 -0.30
N HIS A 68 26.76 -3.78 -1.48
CA HIS A 68 27.10 -2.49 -2.07
C HIS A 68 26.04 -1.98 -3.08
N GLY A 69 24.90 -2.66 -3.19
CA GLY A 69 23.80 -2.24 -4.05
C GLY A 69 22.98 -1.10 -3.42
N LEU A 70 22.59 -0.13 -4.24
CA LEU A 70 21.64 0.91 -3.85
C LEU A 70 20.21 0.40 -4.04
N TRP A 71 19.70 -0.31 -3.03
CA TRP A 71 18.38 -0.94 -3.07
C TRP A 71 17.27 0.02 -2.65
N GLY A 72 16.22 0.08 -3.47
CA GLY A 72 15.01 0.83 -3.19
C GLY A 72 13.88 0.39 -4.11
N PHE A 73 12.66 0.79 -3.79
CA PHE A 73 11.51 0.59 -4.68
C PHE A 73 11.26 1.86 -5.50
N TYR A 74 11.08 1.68 -6.79
CA TYR A 74 10.66 2.76 -7.69
C TYR A 74 9.28 3.31 -7.26
N GLY A 75 9.13 4.63 -7.33
CA GLY A 75 7.88 5.32 -7.00
C GLY A 75 7.59 5.49 -5.49
N PHE A 76 8.60 5.34 -4.62
CA PHE A 76 8.46 5.56 -3.18
C PHE A 76 9.42 6.65 -2.64
N PRO A 77 8.94 7.55 -1.76
CA PRO A 77 7.52 7.80 -1.43
C PRO A 77 6.81 8.52 -2.60
N ASP A 78 5.51 8.25 -2.76
CA ASP A 78 4.64 9.06 -3.64
C ASP A 78 3.96 10.17 -2.80
N CYS A 79 3.88 11.37 -3.37
CA CYS A 79 3.28 12.54 -2.76
C CYS A 79 1.80 12.69 -3.13
N TYR A 80 1.34 12.04 -4.20
CA TYR A 80 -0.02 12.13 -4.74
C TYR A 80 -0.53 13.57 -4.94
N ASN A 81 0.37 14.51 -5.25
CA ASN A 81 0.08 15.93 -5.51
C ASN A 81 -0.32 16.16 -6.98
N TYR A 82 -1.25 15.34 -7.49
CA TYR A 82 -1.63 15.32 -8.90
C TYR A 82 -2.83 16.23 -9.22
N ASP A 83 -3.23 17.10 -8.30
CA ASP A 83 -4.34 18.04 -8.42
C ASP A 83 -3.98 19.31 -9.20
N PHE A 84 -3.28 19.16 -10.34
CA PHE A 84 -2.69 20.25 -11.12
C PHE A 84 -3.68 21.31 -11.61
N LEU A 85 -4.97 20.96 -11.73
CA LEU A 85 -6.04 21.86 -12.16
C LEU A 85 -6.64 22.67 -11.00
N SER A 86 -6.17 22.45 -9.76
CA SER A 86 -6.61 23.20 -8.59
C SER A 86 -6.15 24.66 -8.68
N PRO A 87 -7.04 25.65 -8.49
CA PRO A 87 -6.66 27.07 -8.54
C PRO A 87 -5.66 27.47 -7.44
N ASN A 88 -5.59 26.69 -6.35
CA ASN A 88 -4.67 26.89 -5.23
C ASN A 88 -3.58 25.80 -5.19
N TYR A 89 -3.14 25.30 -6.34
CA TYR A 89 -2.13 24.26 -6.42
C TYR A 89 -0.79 24.73 -5.85
N THR A 90 -0.32 24.08 -4.78
CA THR A 90 0.95 24.40 -4.09
C THR A 90 2.04 23.38 -4.35
N GLY A 91 1.71 22.25 -4.99
CA GLY A 91 2.58 21.09 -5.10
C GLY A 91 2.82 20.34 -3.78
N GLN A 92 2.19 20.75 -2.68
CA GLN A 92 2.27 20.01 -1.42
C GLN A 92 1.50 18.69 -1.51
N CYS A 93 2.01 17.65 -0.84
CA CYS A 93 1.26 16.41 -0.72
C CYS A 93 -0.08 16.67 -0.02
N PRO A 94 -1.19 16.10 -0.52
CA PRO A 94 -2.51 16.27 0.08
C PRO A 94 -2.54 15.86 1.56
N PRO A 95 -3.54 16.36 2.33
CA PRO A 95 -3.74 15.96 3.71
C PRO A 95 -3.79 14.44 3.88
N GLY A 96 -3.12 13.94 4.92
CA GLY A 96 -3.06 12.50 5.22
C GLY A 96 -2.05 11.69 4.41
N ILE A 97 -1.54 12.18 3.26
CA ILE A 97 -0.53 11.43 2.49
C ILE A 97 0.77 11.30 3.27
N ARG A 98 1.27 12.39 3.85
CA ARG A 98 2.46 12.35 4.72
C ARG A 98 2.28 11.37 5.88
N ALA A 99 1.13 11.41 6.55
CA ALA A 99 0.82 10.50 7.65
C ALA A 99 0.72 9.02 7.25
N GLN A 100 0.45 8.71 5.97
CA GLN A 100 0.53 7.35 5.45
C GLN A 100 1.95 6.96 5.04
N ASN A 101 2.77 7.92 4.59
CA ASN A 101 4.18 7.71 4.29
C ASN A 101 5.03 7.53 5.56
N ASP A 102 4.60 8.09 6.68
CA ASP A 102 5.22 7.94 8.01
C ASP A 102 4.95 6.56 8.66
N GLN A 103 4.04 5.75 8.09
CA GLN A 103 3.62 4.45 8.64
C GLN A 103 4.09 3.25 7.79
#